data_AF-A0A4Q3YD19-F1
#
_entry.id   AF-A0A4Q3YD19-F1
#
_cell.length_a   1.000
_cell.length_b   1.000
_cell.length_c   1.000
_cell.angle_alpha   90.00
_cell.angle_beta   90.00
_cell.angle_gamma   90.00
#
_symmetry.space_group_name_H-M   'P 1'
#
loop_
_entity.id
_entity.type
_entity.pdbx_description
1 polymer ?
#
loop_
_entity_poly.entity_id
_entity_poly.type
_entity_poly.pdbx_seq_one_letter_code
_entity_poly.pdbx_strand_id
1 'polypeptide(L)'
;MAGTASAVKTPDTGNRWLDSIMWGRQWTSGAAEGDATEVTYYIAGTNGEETITLDDGSITAFVPYAAETQAMLSAMDAMSSVANIAFTGTTSQATTDLIWGSVDNKDGQDSLGWATPPGTAYSSTYQDHQSGIAINREKYDPDSTDANFLVAGGYDYITFIHELGHALGLAHPHDKGGGSLIAPGVKGDGSSGNHGLSQGIYTMMSYVDGWQTGPVAPGADKTYGYEKGPMAFDIAALQIMYGANMSYHADDDSYA
;
A
#
# COMPACT_ATOMS: atom_id res chain seq x y z
N MET A 1 9.79 19.21 10.85
CA MET A 1 8.95 18.30 10.07
C MET A 1 9.77 17.04 9.88
N ALA A 2 9.21 15.90 10.27
CA ALA A 2 9.71 14.62 9.84
C ALA A 2 9.32 14.46 8.36
N GLY A 3 10.25 13.99 7.53
CA GLY A 3 9.97 13.72 6.13
C GLY A 3 9.91 14.96 5.23
N THR A 4 9.43 14.73 4.01
CA THR A 4 9.38 15.72 2.91
C THR A 4 7.95 16.03 2.48
N ALA A 5 6.96 15.26 2.94
CA ALA A 5 5.58 15.38 2.51
C ALA A 5 4.65 15.86 3.63
N SER A 6 3.50 16.39 3.23
CA SER A 6 2.39 16.74 4.12
C SER A 6 1.10 16.14 3.57
N ALA A 7 0.14 15.84 4.45
CA ALA A 7 -1.14 15.30 4.04
C ALA A 7 -2.11 16.41 3.60
N VAL A 8 -2.74 16.24 2.44
CA VAL A 8 -3.77 17.13 1.90
C VAL A 8 -5.01 16.33 1.50
N LYS A 9 -6.14 17.01 1.32
CA LYS A 9 -7.37 16.37 0.85
C LYS A 9 -7.21 15.92 -0.61
N THR A 10 -7.68 14.72 -0.94
CA THR A 10 -7.75 14.28 -2.33
C THR A 10 -8.83 15.04 -3.12
N PRO A 11 -8.68 15.16 -4.46
CA PRO A 11 -9.75 15.62 -5.33
C PRO A 11 -11.01 14.75 -5.21
N ASP A 12 -12.18 15.37 -5.41
CA ASP A 12 -13.45 14.65 -5.60
C ASP A 12 -13.61 14.39 -7.10
N THR A 13 -13.80 13.13 -7.49
CA THR A 13 -13.86 12.74 -8.90
C THR A 13 -15.30 12.73 -9.43
N GLY A 14 -16.29 12.64 -8.54
CA GLY A 14 -17.68 12.35 -8.88
C GLY A 14 -17.90 10.93 -9.45
N ASN A 15 -16.86 10.11 -9.56
CA ASN A 15 -16.93 8.72 -9.98
C ASN A 15 -16.94 7.82 -8.76
N ARG A 16 -18.11 7.24 -8.48
CA ARG A 16 -18.33 6.40 -7.30
C ARG A 16 -17.41 5.20 -7.16
N TRP A 17 -16.82 4.67 -8.24
CA TRP A 17 -15.86 3.56 -8.16
C TRP A 17 -14.48 4.03 -7.70
N LEU A 18 -14.08 5.24 -8.09
CA LEU A 18 -12.80 5.83 -7.67
C LEU A 18 -12.94 6.45 -6.28
N ASP A 19 -14.01 7.21 -6.04
CA ASP A 19 -14.31 7.81 -4.73
C ASP A 19 -14.55 6.76 -3.63
N SER A 20 -14.83 5.50 -4.00
CA SER A 20 -14.92 4.40 -3.02
C SER A 20 -13.57 3.84 -2.59
N ILE A 21 -12.52 4.02 -3.38
CA ILE A 21 -11.17 3.53 -3.06
C ILE A 21 -10.20 4.67 -2.77
N MET A 22 -10.68 5.92 -2.69
CA MET A 22 -9.89 7.07 -2.27
C MET A 22 -10.25 7.42 -0.83
N TRP A 23 -9.27 7.34 0.08
CA TRP A 23 -9.44 7.60 1.53
C TRP A 23 -9.83 9.04 1.84
N GLY A 24 -9.68 9.96 0.88
CA GLY A 24 -9.94 11.39 1.09
C GLY A 24 -8.71 12.20 1.47
N ARG A 25 -7.55 11.55 1.64
CA ARG A 25 -6.25 12.20 1.86
C ARG A 25 -5.14 11.56 1.04
N GLN A 26 -4.17 12.40 0.65
CA GLN A 26 -2.96 12.04 -0.10
C GLN A 26 -1.77 12.81 0.43
N TRP A 27 -0.57 12.37 0.07
CA TRP A 27 0.66 13.14 0.31
C TRP A 27 0.86 14.26 -0.73
N THR A 28 1.59 15.29 -0.34
CA THR A 28 2.17 16.30 -1.24
C THR A 28 3.52 16.77 -0.70
N SER A 29 4.51 16.92 -1.55
CA SER A 29 5.83 17.49 -1.21
C SER A 29 5.95 18.97 -1.61
N GLY A 30 4.87 19.59 -2.10
CA GLY A 30 4.93 20.92 -2.72
C GLY A 30 5.68 20.95 -4.05
N ALA A 31 5.87 19.78 -4.69
CA ALA A 31 6.44 19.65 -6.02
C ALA A 31 5.72 20.53 -7.05
N ALA A 32 6.47 21.04 -8.03
CA ALA A 32 5.87 21.78 -9.13
C ALA A 32 5.04 20.84 -10.01
N GLU A 33 4.13 21.41 -10.81
CA GLU A 33 3.34 20.61 -11.75
C GLU A 33 4.26 19.84 -12.72
N GLY A 34 4.09 18.53 -12.78
CA GLY A 34 4.91 17.62 -13.59
C GLY A 34 6.08 16.98 -12.83
N ASP A 35 6.51 17.54 -11.70
CA ASP A 35 7.51 16.92 -10.83
C ASP A 35 6.86 15.85 -9.94
N ALA A 36 7.65 14.83 -9.58
CA ALA A 36 7.17 13.75 -8.74
C ALA A 36 6.87 14.23 -7.31
N THR A 37 5.80 13.69 -6.71
CA THR A 37 5.57 13.84 -5.28
C THR A 37 6.62 13.02 -4.52
N GLU A 38 7.49 13.69 -3.78
CA GLU A 38 8.53 13.04 -2.97
C GLU A 38 7.93 12.53 -1.66
N VAL A 39 8.08 11.22 -1.42
CA VAL A 39 7.65 10.56 -0.19
C VAL A 39 8.83 9.75 0.36
N THR A 40 9.32 10.15 1.52
CA THR A 40 10.44 9.49 2.18
C THR A 40 9.98 8.23 2.93
N TYR A 41 10.81 7.19 2.93
CA TYR A 41 10.55 5.96 3.66
C TYR A 41 11.71 5.55 4.57
N TYR A 42 11.39 4.78 5.60
CA TYR A 42 12.34 4.14 6.50
C TYR A 42 11.84 2.72 6.79
N ILE A 43 12.75 1.74 6.74
CA ILE A 43 12.47 0.37 7.15
C ILE A 43 13.04 0.20 8.55
N ALA A 44 12.16 0.12 9.54
CA ALA A 44 12.55 -0.04 10.93
C ALA A 44 13.07 -1.45 11.21
N GLY A 45 13.86 -1.58 12.27
CA GLY A 45 14.35 -2.90 12.72
C GLY A 45 15.63 -3.38 12.01
N THR A 46 16.14 -2.65 11.01
CA THR A 46 17.29 -3.09 10.19
C THR A 46 18.61 -3.27 10.98
N ASN A 47 18.72 -2.65 12.17
CA ASN A 47 19.88 -2.76 13.06
C ASN A 47 19.54 -3.40 14.42
N GLY A 48 18.50 -4.24 14.46
CA GLY A 48 17.93 -4.80 15.68
C GLY A 48 16.53 -4.24 15.95
N GLU A 49 15.79 -4.88 16.88
CA GLU A 49 14.42 -4.49 17.21
C GLU A 49 14.29 -2.99 17.51
N GLU A 50 13.26 -2.37 16.96
CA GLU A 50 13.05 -0.93 17.00
C GLU A 50 11.59 -0.61 17.33
N THR A 51 11.36 0.29 18.29
CA THR A 51 10.01 0.76 18.61
C THR A 51 9.58 1.83 17.60
N ILE A 52 8.40 1.65 17.01
CA ILE A 52 7.72 2.68 16.23
C ILE A 52 6.54 3.20 17.07
N THR A 53 6.48 4.50 17.28
CA THR A 53 5.42 5.15 18.05
C THR A 53 4.60 6.04 17.13
N LEU A 54 3.36 5.63 16.87
CA LEU A 54 2.38 6.36 16.08
C LEU A 54 1.11 6.50 16.92
N ASP A 55 0.51 7.68 16.91
CA ASP A 55 -0.65 8.02 17.74
C ASP A 55 -0.39 7.83 19.25
N ASP A 56 -1.31 7.17 19.97
CA ASP A 56 -1.22 6.84 21.39
C ASP A 56 -0.70 5.41 21.64
N GLY A 57 -0.23 4.72 20.59
CA GLY A 57 0.28 3.36 20.63
C GLY A 57 1.74 3.22 20.18
N SER A 58 2.32 2.06 20.45
CA SER A 58 3.66 1.70 19.97
C SER A 58 3.67 0.26 19.51
N ILE A 59 4.34 0.00 18.39
CA ILE A 59 4.66 -1.34 17.90
C ILE A 59 6.16 -1.60 17.94
N THR A 60 6.54 -2.88 17.91
CA THR A 60 7.92 -3.34 17.84
C THR A 60 8.18 -3.88 16.44
N ALA A 61 9.01 -3.16 15.67
CA ALA A 61 9.54 -3.67 14.42
C ALA A 61 10.72 -4.61 14.73
N PHE A 62 10.60 -5.86 14.31
CA PHE A 62 11.69 -6.82 14.35
C PHE A 62 12.64 -6.61 13.17
N VAL A 63 13.80 -7.28 13.22
CA VAL A 63 14.71 -7.35 12.06
C VAL A 63 13.94 -7.99 10.90
N PRO A 64 13.68 -7.25 9.80
CA PRO A 64 12.92 -7.78 8.69
C PRO A 64 13.73 -8.87 7.98
N TYR A 65 13.04 -9.85 7.43
CA TYR A 65 13.64 -10.82 6.55
C TYR A 65 14.07 -10.19 5.23
N ALA A 66 15.04 -10.80 4.55
CA ALA A 66 15.53 -10.30 3.27
C ALA A 66 14.41 -10.26 2.21
N ALA A 67 13.54 -11.27 2.20
CA ALA A 67 12.38 -11.33 1.30
C ALA A 67 11.36 -10.23 1.60
N GLU A 68 11.08 -9.95 2.88
CA GLU A 68 10.19 -8.84 3.27
C GLU A 68 10.76 -7.49 2.82
N THR A 69 12.06 -7.25 3.04
CA THR A 69 12.72 -6.03 2.58
C THR A 69 12.62 -5.88 1.06
N GLN A 70 12.81 -6.96 0.30
CA GLN A 70 12.65 -6.95 -1.16
C GLN A 70 11.20 -6.69 -1.57
N ALA A 71 10.23 -7.27 -0.88
CA ALA A 71 8.81 -7.05 -1.14
C ALA A 71 8.38 -5.60 -0.87
N MET A 72 8.86 -4.98 0.22
CA MET A 72 8.62 -3.56 0.54
C MET A 72 9.13 -2.64 -0.58
N LEU A 73 10.37 -2.87 -1.04
CA LEU A 73 10.98 -2.09 -2.13
C LEU A 73 10.24 -2.32 -3.45
N SER A 74 9.94 -3.58 -3.78
CA SER A 74 9.16 -3.94 -4.97
C SER A 74 7.77 -3.33 -4.98
N ALA A 75 7.09 -3.25 -3.83
CA ALA A 75 5.79 -2.58 -3.73
C ALA A 75 5.91 -1.08 -4.05
N MET A 76 6.94 -0.40 -3.54
CA MET A 76 7.20 1.02 -3.86
C MET A 76 7.55 1.23 -5.34
N ASP A 77 8.32 0.32 -5.94
CA ASP A 77 8.59 0.32 -7.38
C ASP A 77 7.30 0.14 -8.19
N ALA A 78 6.41 -0.77 -7.78
CA ALA A 78 5.13 -1.00 -8.45
C ALA A 78 4.22 0.25 -8.41
N MET A 79 4.14 0.95 -7.28
CA MET A 79 3.36 2.19 -7.17
C MET A 79 3.95 3.33 -8.03
N SER A 80 5.27 3.53 -7.93
CA SER A 80 5.96 4.60 -8.67
C SER A 80 6.06 4.34 -10.17
N SER A 81 5.87 3.10 -10.63
CA SER A 81 5.80 2.78 -12.06
C SER A 81 4.58 3.38 -12.77
N VAL A 82 3.47 3.58 -12.06
CA VAL A 82 2.20 4.05 -12.64
C VAL A 82 1.82 5.47 -12.24
N ALA A 83 2.32 5.94 -11.09
CA ALA A 83 2.01 7.24 -10.52
C ALA A 83 3.28 8.08 -10.34
N ASN A 84 3.18 9.40 -10.48
CA ASN A 84 4.31 10.34 -10.38
C ASN A 84 4.68 10.61 -8.92
N ILE A 85 5.06 9.55 -8.23
CA ILE A 85 5.52 9.52 -6.84
C ILE A 85 6.93 8.96 -6.79
N ALA A 86 7.81 9.57 -6.01
CA ALA A 86 9.19 9.14 -5.82
C ALA A 86 9.40 8.73 -4.37
N PHE A 87 9.93 7.51 -4.17
CA PHE A 87 10.25 6.98 -2.86
C PHE A 87 11.72 7.16 -2.54
N THR A 88 12.02 7.95 -1.51
CA THR A 88 13.40 8.23 -1.11
C THR A 88 13.71 7.65 0.26
N GLY A 89 14.66 6.71 0.33
CA GLY A 89 15.04 6.06 1.58
C GLY A 89 15.77 7.02 2.53
N THR A 90 15.45 6.93 3.82
CA THR A 90 16.10 7.71 4.89
C THR A 90 16.73 6.79 5.92
N THR A 91 17.49 7.35 6.86
CA THR A 91 18.22 6.57 7.89
C THR A 91 17.59 6.65 9.27
N SER A 92 16.43 7.31 9.42
CA SER A 92 15.76 7.43 10.72
C SER A 92 14.26 7.68 10.60
N GLN A 93 13.51 7.19 11.59
CA GLN A 93 12.09 7.52 11.74
C GLN A 93 11.83 9.03 11.86
N ALA A 94 12.78 9.81 12.37
CA ALA A 94 12.59 11.25 12.61
C ALA A 94 12.52 12.08 11.32
N THR A 95 12.88 11.51 10.17
CA THR A 95 13.06 12.23 8.91
C THR A 95 12.29 11.59 7.76
N THR A 96 11.30 10.75 8.06
CA THR A 96 10.58 9.96 7.05
C THR A 96 9.09 10.27 7.04
N ASP A 97 8.43 10.05 5.91
CA ASP A 97 6.97 10.14 5.78
C ASP A 97 6.32 8.77 6.07
N LEU A 98 6.93 7.69 5.57
CA LEU A 98 6.49 6.30 5.74
C LEU A 98 7.46 5.51 6.61
N ILE A 99 6.94 4.69 7.52
CA ILE A 99 7.72 3.77 8.37
C ILE A 99 7.20 2.35 8.17
N TRP A 100 8.01 1.49 7.56
CA TRP A 100 7.75 0.06 7.46
C TRP A 100 8.21 -0.68 8.71
N GLY A 101 7.44 -1.67 9.16
CA GLY A 101 7.80 -2.58 10.24
C GLY A 101 7.34 -4.01 9.98
N SER A 102 8.25 -4.98 10.15
CA SER A 102 7.91 -6.41 10.28
C SER A 102 7.55 -6.67 11.75
N VAL A 103 6.33 -7.11 12.03
CA VAL A 103 5.76 -7.20 13.39
C VAL A 103 5.25 -8.61 13.70
N ASP A 104 4.99 -8.89 14.98
CA ASP A 104 4.34 -10.13 15.44
C ASP A 104 2.80 -10.02 15.36
N ASN A 105 2.07 -11.08 15.76
CA ASN A 105 0.60 -11.04 15.75
C ASN A 105 0.00 -9.99 16.69
N LYS A 106 0.67 -9.69 17.80
CA LYS A 106 0.15 -8.72 18.77
C LYS A 106 0.14 -7.33 18.14
N ASP A 107 1.26 -6.92 17.57
CA ASP A 107 1.41 -5.61 16.96
C ASP A 107 0.81 -5.55 15.54
N GLY A 108 0.67 -6.70 14.87
CA GLY A 108 -0.08 -6.90 13.63
C GLY A 108 -1.60 -7.01 13.82
N GLN A 109 -2.10 -6.89 15.05
CA GLN A 109 -3.54 -6.93 15.38
C GLN A 109 -4.27 -8.15 14.81
N ASP A 110 -3.63 -9.33 14.89
CA ASP A 110 -4.12 -10.59 14.32
C ASP A 110 -4.46 -10.55 12.81
N SER A 111 -4.04 -9.52 12.08
CA SER A 111 -4.24 -9.33 10.63
C SER A 111 -2.96 -9.61 9.84
N LEU A 112 -3.04 -9.74 8.50
CA LEU A 112 -1.86 -9.91 7.63
C LEU A 112 -0.96 -8.67 7.64
N GLY A 113 -1.57 -7.50 7.72
CA GLY A 113 -0.91 -6.22 7.88
C GLY A 113 -1.92 -5.15 8.28
N TRP A 114 -1.42 -3.94 8.45
CA TRP A 114 -2.22 -2.72 8.52
C TRP A 114 -1.34 -1.52 8.14
N ALA A 115 -1.96 -0.45 7.67
CA ALA A 115 -1.29 0.83 7.49
C ALA A 115 -2.16 2.01 7.91
N THR A 116 -1.51 3.10 8.33
CA THR A 116 -2.20 4.36 8.60
C THR A 116 -2.17 5.25 7.35
N PRO A 117 -3.33 5.73 6.85
CA PRO A 117 -3.35 6.58 5.67
C PRO A 117 -2.75 7.98 5.89
N PRO A 118 -2.50 8.76 4.81
CA PRO A 118 -1.87 10.06 4.90
C PRO A 118 -2.56 10.99 5.90
N GLY A 119 -1.82 11.43 6.92
CA GLY A 119 -2.30 12.38 7.90
C GLY A 119 -3.35 11.86 8.89
N THR A 120 -3.54 10.55 9.01
CA THR A 120 -4.40 9.97 10.06
C THR A 120 -3.62 9.66 11.34
N ALA A 121 -2.33 9.35 11.22
CA ALA A 121 -1.47 9.10 12.36
C ALA A 121 -0.53 10.27 12.64
N TYR A 122 -0.34 10.60 13.91
CA TYR A 122 0.55 11.67 14.36
C TYR A 122 1.62 11.11 15.32
N SER A 123 2.89 11.30 14.98
CA SER A 123 3.99 10.99 15.88
C SER A 123 4.13 12.09 16.93
N SER A 124 3.74 11.78 18.17
CA SER A 124 3.99 12.68 19.31
C SER A 124 5.49 12.90 19.57
N THR A 125 6.34 11.96 19.14
CA THR A 125 7.80 12.02 19.29
C THR A 125 8.42 13.02 18.32
N TYR A 126 8.02 12.98 17.05
CA TYR A 126 8.60 13.81 15.99
C TYR A 126 7.77 15.06 15.68
N GLN A 127 6.59 15.18 16.29
CA GLN A 127 5.64 16.27 16.10
C GLN A 127 5.25 16.45 14.63
N ASP A 128 4.96 15.33 13.96
CA ASP A 128 4.56 15.32 12.56
C ASP A 128 3.60 14.17 12.24
N HIS A 129 2.87 14.30 11.13
CA HIS A 129 2.09 13.21 10.59
C HIS A 129 2.99 12.26 9.80
N GLN A 130 2.91 10.98 10.12
CA GLN A 130 3.64 9.90 9.44
C GLN A 130 2.69 8.73 9.23
N SER A 131 2.97 7.91 8.22
CA SER A 131 2.25 6.65 8.02
C SER A 131 3.09 5.48 8.51
N GLY A 132 2.50 4.64 9.35
CA GLY A 132 3.04 3.34 9.72
C GLY A 132 2.50 2.29 8.78
N ILE A 133 3.36 1.35 8.40
CA ILE A 133 3.01 0.18 7.60
C ILE A 133 3.55 -1.04 8.33
N ALA A 134 2.64 -1.83 8.90
CA ALA A 134 2.98 -3.03 9.64
C ALA A 134 2.64 -4.26 8.80
N ILE A 135 3.62 -5.15 8.65
CA ILE A 135 3.42 -6.45 8.03
C ILE A 135 3.64 -7.54 9.08
N ASN A 136 2.66 -8.42 9.25
CA ASN A 136 2.67 -9.43 10.29
C ASN A 136 3.37 -10.70 9.83
N ARG A 137 4.62 -10.85 10.26
CA ARG A 137 5.51 -11.96 9.86
C ARG A 137 5.07 -13.34 10.35
N GLU A 138 4.10 -13.40 11.27
CA GLU A 138 3.57 -14.66 11.80
C GLU A 138 2.33 -15.15 11.03
N LYS A 139 1.88 -14.44 10.00
CA LYS A 139 0.73 -14.85 9.14
C LYS A 139 1.15 -15.53 7.84
N TYR A 140 2.44 -15.53 7.54
CA TYR A 140 3.03 -16.15 6.37
C TYR A 140 4.39 -16.77 6.74
N ASP A 141 5.08 -17.41 5.80
CA ASP A 141 6.41 -18.05 6.00
C ASP A 141 7.54 -17.15 5.47
N PRO A 142 7.92 -16.08 6.19
CA PRO A 142 8.88 -15.09 5.67
C PRO A 142 10.29 -15.64 5.38
N ASP A 143 10.62 -16.83 5.89
CA ASP A 143 11.88 -17.55 5.67
C ASP A 143 11.77 -18.65 4.60
N SER A 144 10.66 -18.68 3.86
CA SER A 144 10.42 -19.69 2.84
C SER A 144 11.58 -19.78 1.85
N THR A 145 12.00 -21.01 1.55
CA THR A 145 13.01 -21.29 0.53
C THR A 145 12.46 -21.27 -0.89
N ASP A 146 11.14 -21.12 -1.06
CA ASP A 146 10.52 -20.97 -2.37
C ASP A 146 10.80 -19.58 -2.92
N ALA A 147 11.47 -19.50 -4.08
CA ALA A 147 11.81 -18.24 -4.71
C ALA A 147 10.59 -17.44 -5.19
N ASN A 148 9.41 -18.05 -5.26
CA ASN A 148 8.16 -17.38 -5.59
C ASN A 148 7.36 -16.94 -4.35
N PHE A 149 7.96 -17.03 -3.16
CA PHE A 149 7.38 -16.57 -1.93
C PHE A 149 7.63 -15.06 -1.73
N LEU A 150 6.59 -14.29 -1.36
CA LEU A 150 6.65 -12.82 -1.22
C LEU A 150 7.10 -12.04 -2.48
N VAL A 151 6.94 -12.62 -3.67
CA VAL A 151 7.22 -11.93 -4.94
C VAL A 151 5.94 -11.50 -5.64
N ALA A 152 6.07 -10.52 -6.55
CA ALA A 152 4.97 -10.00 -7.35
C ALA A 152 4.16 -11.12 -8.03
N GLY A 153 2.86 -11.17 -7.74
CA GLY A 153 1.92 -12.16 -8.27
C GLY A 153 1.66 -13.36 -7.34
N GLY A 154 2.40 -13.48 -6.24
CA GLY A 154 2.09 -14.40 -5.14
C GLY A 154 1.12 -13.78 -4.13
N TYR A 155 0.42 -14.62 -3.37
CA TYR A 155 -0.60 -14.24 -2.40
C TYR A 155 -0.03 -13.34 -1.30
N ASP A 156 1.05 -13.74 -0.63
CA ASP A 156 1.54 -13.00 0.53
C ASP A 156 2.16 -11.64 0.13
N TYR A 157 2.54 -11.46 -1.15
CA TYR A 157 2.99 -10.16 -1.69
C TYR A 157 1.85 -9.14 -1.76
N ILE A 158 0.59 -9.58 -1.95
CA ILE A 158 -0.53 -8.64 -2.09
C ILE A 158 -0.69 -7.77 -0.84
N THR A 159 -0.35 -8.29 0.34
CA THR A 159 -0.35 -7.52 1.59
C THR A 159 0.57 -6.31 1.51
N PHE A 160 1.75 -6.42 0.88
CA PHE A 160 2.71 -5.32 0.81
C PHE A 160 2.20 -4.17 -0.07
N ILE A 161 1.66 -4.49 -1.24
CA ILE A 161 1.06 -3.47 -2.12
C ILE A 161 -0.24 -2.91 -1.53
N HIS A 162 -1.02 -3.72 -0.82
CA HIS A 162 -2.27 -3.31 -0.18
C HIS A 162 -2.01 -2.31 0.95
N GLU A 163 -1.12 -2.64 1.87
CA GLU A 163 -0.81 -1.76 3.00
C GLU A 163 -0.07 -0.49 2.55
N LEU A 164 0.80 -0.59 1.54
CA LEU A 164 1.36 0.61 0.91
C LEU A 164 0.26 1.44 0.24
N GLY A 165 -0.72 0.81 -0.40
CA GLY A 165 -1.89 1.48 -0.98
C GLY A 165 -2.62 2.34 0.04
N HIS A 166 -2.88 1.80 1.24
CA HIS A 166 -3.44 2.56 2.36
C HIS A 166 -2.55 3.74 2.77
N ALA A 167 -1.25 3.53 2.95
CA ALA A 167 -0.30 4.60 3.29
C ALA A 167 -0.18 5.69 2.21
N LEU A 168 -0.60 5.39 0.99
CA LEU A 168 -0.72 6.34 -0.13
C LEU A 168 -2.13 6.93 -0.29
N GLY A 169 -3.09 6.58 0.56
CA GLY A 169 -4.42 7.17 0.55
C GLY A 169 -5.48 6.38 -0.20
N LEU A 170 -5.23 5.11 -0.52
CA LEU A 170 -6.27 4.21 -1.01
C LEU A 170 -7.09 3.63 0.15
N ALA A 171 -8.35 3.33 -0.12
CA ALA A 171 -9.30 2.75 0.82
C ALA A 171 -9.86 1.43 0.31
N HIS A 172 -10.36 0.62 1.23
CA HIS A 172 -11.13 -0.55 0.86
C HIS A 172 -12.42 -0.15 0.10
N PRO A 173 -12.85 -0.92 -0.90
CA PRO A 173 -14.10 -0.68 -1.60
C PRO A 173 -15.35 -1.06 -0.78
N HIS A 174 -15.17 -1.72 0.38
CA HIS A 174 -16.24 -2.33 1.16
C HIS A 174 -16.57 -1.62 2.49
N ASP A 175 -15.76 -0.64 2.89
CA ASP A 175 -16.00 0.17 4.08
C ASP A 175 -15.99 1.68 3.76
N LYS A 176 -15.81 2.52 4.78
CA LYS A 176 -15.80 3.98 4.66
C LYS A 176 -14.53 4.60 5.23
N GLY A 177 -13.39 3.91 5.11
CA GLY A 177 -12.09 4.41 5.54
C GLY A 177 -11.86 5.86 5.12
N GLY A 178 -11.54 6.74 6.08
CA GLY A 178 -11.31 8.17 5.80
C GLY A 178 -12.53 8.96 5.32
N GLY A 179 -13.72 8.36 5.35
CA GLY A 179 -14.94 8.93 4.79
C GLY A 179 -15.16 8.58 3.31
N SER A 180 -14.42 7.61 2.76
CA SER A 180 -14.65 7.04 1.44
C SER A 180 -16.07 6.49 1.27
N LEU A 181 -16.47 6.28 0.02
CA LEU A 181 -17.75 5.64 -0.30
C LEU A 181 -17.60 4.11 -0.28
N ILE A 182 -18.72 3.40 -0.08
CA ILE A 182 -18.78 1.97 -0.42
C ILE A 182 -19.01 1.85 -1.92
N ALA A 183 -18.21 1.01 -2.59
CA ALA A 183 -18.29 0.77 -4.01
C ALA A 183 -19.69 0.26 -4.43
N PRO A 184 -20.22 0.64 -5.60
CA PRO A 184 -21.56 0.25 -6.03
C PRO A 184 -21.83 -1.26 -5.93
N GLY A 185 -22.86 -1.62 -5.16
CA GLY A 185 -23.32 -3.01 -5.02
C GLY A 185 -22.55 -3.87 -4.03
N VAL A 186 -21.46 -3.35 -3.43
CA VAL A 186 -20.70 -4.04 -2.38
C VAL A 186 -21.51 -4.07 -1.08
N LYS A 187 -21.57 -5.25 -0.46
CA LYS A 187 -22.36 -5.50 0.77
C LYS A 187 -21.52 -5.88 1.99
N GLY A 188 -20.21 -6.01 1.81
CA GLY A 188 -19.25 -6.47 2.81
C GLY A 188 -17.91 -6.79 2.14
N ASP A 189 -16.93 -7.17 2.96
CA ASP A 189 -15.55 -7.50 2.58
C ASP A 189 -15.43 -8.56 1.46
N GLY A 190 -16.23 -9.63 1.52
CA GLY A 190 -16.24 -10.70 0.51
C GLY A 190 -17.11 -10.42 -0.72
N SER A 191 -17.51 -9.17 -0.97
CA SER A 191 -18.45 -8.82 -2.03
C SER A 191 -17.78 -8.13 -3.22
N SER A 192 -17.88 -8.74 -4.40
CA SER A 192 -17.33 -8.17 -5.64
C SER A 192 -18.16 -7.04 -6.26
N GLY A 193 -19.29 -6.68 -5.64
CA GLY A 193 -20.11 -5.54 -6.06
C GLY A 193 -20.77 -5.69 -7.44
N ASN A 194 -21.30 -4.58 -7.95
CA ASN A 194 -21.93 -4.55 -9.28
C ASN A 194 -20.92 -4.93 -10.35
N HIS A 195 -21.33 -5.82 -11.26
CA HIS A 195 -20.50 -6.34 -12.35
C HIS A 195 -19.18 -7.03 -11.91
N GLY A 196 -19.02 -7.32 -10.62
CA GLY A 196 -17.79 -7.91 -10.09
C GLY A 196 -16.60 -6.95 -10.09
N LEU A 197 -16.82 -5.63 -10.03
CA LEU A 197 -15.74 -4.63 -10.14
C LEU A 197 -15.01 -4.31 -8.82
N SER A 198 -15.42 -4.93 -7.71
CA SER A 198 -14.76 -4.83 -6.40
C SER A 198 -14.00 -6.13 -6.08
N GLN A 199 -13.10 -6.56 -6.95
CA GLN A 199 -12.22 -7.71 -6.75
C GLN A 199 -10.81 -7.36 -7.21
N GLY A 200 -9.85 -8.17 -6.80
CA GLY A 200 -8.42 -7.95 -6.92
C GLY A 200 -7.98 -7.50 -8.31
N ILE A 201 -8.49 -8.12 -9.38
CA ILE A 201 -8.16 -7.69 -10.76
C ILE A 201 -8.55 -6.26 -11.15
N TYR A 202 -9.40 -5.59 -10.37
CA TYR A 202 -9.77 -4.18 -10.58
C TYR A 202 -9.16 -3.26 -9.52
N THR A 203 -9.03 -3.74 -8.29
CA THR A 203 -8.38 -3.01 -7.20
C THR A 203 -7.72 -3.99 -6.23
N MET A 204 -6.43 -3.79 -5.96
CA MET A 204 -5.67 -4.52 -4.94
C MET A 204 -6.19 -4.23 -3.51
N MET A 205 -7.07 -3.23 -3.35
CA MET A 205 -7.70 -2.90 -2.06
C MET A 205 -8.91 -3.77 -1.73
N SER A 206 -9.35 -4.66 -2.63
CA SER A 206 -10.43 -5.60 -2.33
C SER A 206 -9.91 -6.81 -1.56
N TYR A 207 -10.72 -7.34 -0.63
CA TYR A 207 -10.46 -8.64 0.02
C TYR A 207 -10.92 -9.83 -0.85
N VAL A 208 -11.49 -9.56 -2.02
CA VAL A 208 -11.81 -10.58 -3.01
C VAL A 208 -10.62 -10.70 -3.97
N ASP A 209 -9.57 -11.38 -3.55
CA ASP A 209 -8.28 -11.43 -4.28
C ASP A 209 -8.40 -12.10 -5.66
N GLY A 210 -7.56 -11.67 -6.60
CA GLY A 210 -7.46 -12.21 -7.95
C GLY A 210 -8.75 -12.09 -8.76
N TRP A 211 -8.95 -13.07 -9.66
CA TRP A 211 -10.13 -13.16 -10.52
C TRP A 211 -10.95 -14.41 -10.21
N GLN A 212 -11.80 -14.34 -9.18
CA GLN A 212 -12.53 -15.50 -8.64
C GLN A 212 -13.40 -16.24 -9.66
N THR A 213 -13.94 -15.53 -10.66
CA THR A 213 -14.75 -16.13 -11.75
C THR A 213 -13.99 -16.26 -13.07
N GLY A 214 -12.70 -15.95 -13.07
CA GLY A 214 -11.85 -15.95 -14.24
C GLY A 214 -11.33 -17.34 -14.62
N PRO A 215 -10.75 -17.47 -15.84
CA PRO A 215 -10.10 -18.69 -16.28
C PRO A 215 -8.85 -19.05 -15.47
N VAL A 216 -8.32 -18.11 -14.67
CA VAL A 216 -7.11 -18.25 -13.84
C VAL A 216 -7.38 -17.83 -12.40
N ALA A 217 -8.55 -18.22 -11.86
CA ALA A 217 -8.90 -17.94 -10.46
C ALA A 217 -7.81 -18.47 -9.51
N PRO A 218 -7.49 -17.72 -8.43
CA PRO A 218 -6.48 -18.16 -7.46
C PRO A 218 -6.79 -19.55 -6.91
N GLY A 219 -5.79 -20.43 -6.93
CA GLY A 219 -5.91 -21.82 -6.49
C GLY A 219 -5.46 -22.01 -5.04
N ALA A 220 -5.14 -23.27 -4.69
CA ALA A 220 -4.49 -23.57 -3.42
C ALA A 220 -3.00 -23.18 -3.40
N ASP A 221 -2.40 -23.04 -4.59
CA ASP A 221 -1.02 -22.56 -4.74
C ASP A 221 -0.98 -21.04 -4.58
N LYS A 222 -0.23 -20.58 -3.59
CA LYS A 222 -0.10 -19.18 -3.22
C LYS A 222 1.02 -18.45 -3.98
N THR A 223 1.77 -19.15 -4.84
CA THR A 223 2.94 -18.59 -5.51
C THR A 223 2.62 -17.83 -6.79
N TYR A 224 1.39 -17.93 -7.32
CA TYR A 224 0.97 -17.25 -8.54
C TYR A 224 -0.55 -17.00 -8.58
N GLY A 225 -0.99 -16.16 -9.52
CA GLY A 225 -2.42 -15.92 -9.80
C GLY A 225 -3.01 -14.72 -9.05
N TYR A 226 -2.17 -14.00 -8.31
CA TYR A 226 -2.53 -12.80 -7.55
C TYR A 226 -1.97 -11.54 -8.20
N GLU A 227 -2.29 -10.39 -7.62
CA GLU A 227 -1.91 -9.06 -8.08
C GLU A 227 -0.39 -8.88 -8.05
N LYS A 228 0.17 -8.37 -9.15
CA LYS A 228 1.59 -8.01 -9.23
C LYS A 228 1.88 -6.57 -8.80
N GLY A 229 0.84 -5.75 -8.64
CA GLY A 229 0.94 -4.31 -8.39
C GLY A 229 -0.42 -3.64 -8.53
N PRO A 230 -0.46 -2.29 -8.67
CA PRO A 230 -1.70 -1.54 -8.86
C PRO A 230 -2.54 -2.05 -10.03
N MET A 231 -3.84 -2.21 -9.78
CA MET A 231 -4.82 -2.67 -10.77
C MET A 231 -5.59 -1.46 -11.33
N ALA A 232 -6.50 -1.70 -12.29
CA ALA A 232 -7.05 -0.64 -13.13
C ALA A 232 -7.63 0.57 -12.36
N PHE A 233 -8.35 0.35 -11.25
CA PHE A 233 -8.86 1.44 -10.43
C PHE A 233 -7.80 2.03 -9.51
N ASP A 234 -6.86 1.23 -9.00
CA ASP A 234 -5.75 1.73 -8.19
C ASP A 234 -4.88 2.69 -9.02
N ILE A 235 -4.55 2.32 -10.26
CA ILE A 235 -3.80 3.17 -11.19
C ILE A 235 -4.54 4.50 -11.38
N ALA A 236 -5.84 4.47 -11.69
CA ALA A 236 -6.61 5.68 -11.89
C ALA A 236 -6.65 6.57 -10.62
N ALA A 237 -6.88 5.97 -9.44
CA ALA A 237 -6.90 6.69 -8.18
C ALA A 237 -5.53 7.29 -7.83
N LEU A 238 -4.46 6.52 -7.95
CA LEU A 238 -3.09 6.97 -7.71
C LEU A 238 -2.70 8.10 -8.68
N GLN A 239 -3.07 8.00 -9.96
CA GLN A 239 -2.80 9.05 -10.94
C GLN A 239 -3.61 10.32 -10.70
N ILE A 240 -4.82 10.22 -10.15
CA ILE A 240 -5.61 11.38 -9.72
C ILE A 240 -4.94 12.07 -8.53
N MET A 241 -4.38 11.30 -7.59
CA MET A 241 -3.72 11.85 -6.41
C MET A 241 -2.33 12.42 -6.72
N TYR A 242 -1.51 11.69 -7.48
CA TYR A 242 -0.08 11.97 -7.61
C TYR A 242 0.35 12.35 -9.03
N GLY A 243 -0.54 12.26 -10.02
CA GLY A 243 -0.21 12.39 -11.44
C GLY A 243 0.27 11.07 -12.06
N ALA A 244 0.26 10.97 -13.38
CA ALA A 244 0.75 9.80 -14.11
C ALA A 244 2.28 9.84 -14.26
N ASN A 245 2.95 8.71 -14.04
CA ASN A 245 4.35 8.59 -14.40
C ASN A 245 4.49 8.41 -15.91
N MET A 246 4.88 9.49 -16.60
CA MET A 246 5.03 9.50 -18.06
C MET A 246 6.39 8.99 -18.54
N SER A 247 7.28 8.59 -17.62
CA SER A 247 8.65 8.15 -17.93
C SER A 247 8.84 6.63 -17.88
N TYR A 248 7.96 5.91 -17.19
CA TYR A 248 8.05 4.46 -17.04
C TYR A 248 7.66 3.76 -18.34
N HIS A 249 8.59 3.00 -18.92
CA HIS A 249 8.38 2.26 -20.18
C HIS A 249 7.81 3.15 -21.31
N ALA A 250 8.36 4.37 -21.44
CA ALA A 250 7.91 5.38 -22.41
C ALA A 250 8.30 5.07 -23.88
N ASP A 251 9.25 4.16 -24.07
CA ASP A 251 9.73 3.71 -25.38
C ASP A 251 9.08 2.38 -25.79
N ASP A 252 9.52 1.80 -26.92
CA ASP A 252 9.06 0.48 -27.38
C ASP A 252 9.28 -0.59 -26.31
N ASP A 253 8.18 -1.17 -25.83
CA ASP A 253 8.17 -2.15 -24.76
C ASP A 253 7.28 -3.35 -25.07
N SER A 254 7.58 -4.49 -24.43
CA SER A 254 6.87 -5.74 -24.62
C SER A 254 6.45 -6.36 -23.29
N TYR A 255 5.18 -6.71 -23.18
CA TYR A 255 4.60 -7.38 -22.02
C TYR A 255 4.28 -8.85 -22.36
N ALA A 256 4.51 -9.76 -21.40
CA ALA A 256 4.33 -11.21 -21.56
C ALA A 256 3.56 -11.83 -20.38
#